data_AF-A0AAN6Q6Q6-F1
#
_entry.id   AF-A0AAN6Q6Q6-F1
#
_cell.length_a   1.000
_cell.length_b   1.000
_cell.length_c   1.000
_cell.angle_alpha   90.00
_cell.angle_beta   90.00
_cell.angle_gamma   90.00
#
_symmetry.space_group_name_H-M   'P 1'
#
loop_
_entity.id
_entity.type
_entity.pdbx_description
1 polymer ?
#
loop_
_entity_poly.entity_id
_entity_poly.type
_entity_poly.pdbx_seq_one_letter_code
_entity_poly.pdbx_strand_id
1 'polypeptide(L)'
;MLGRQLAWSLRSAARPATARWRLPYSTSTAPKKSDPLRILFCGSDDFSCHSLRALHDEQKRNADLVRSIDVVVRPSKSVGRGHKVLREVPARKLAAELQLPIHVRDTFTGWDLPKPNGDPINLIIAVSFGLFVPPRLLNATKYGGLNVHPSLLPDLRGPAPLHHTLLSNRSHTGLTIQTLSPHAFDEGIPLLQTPRPGIPIPPDCTLTQLHALLAPRGAEVLVEALRASLHVPPHEPCSPYPYPPRAATAHAPKITAADREVRWDEVVGAGEVVRRARVLGPLWTREGRMGLGGESGKRVILDELSEVVVGVEEVGAGCKKRQTRAGMGYWADGEGGVLVPMRDVTWLRIGRIKLEGSVFKPAETVLLAAELMKSVVEGGKHGQ
;
A
#
# COMPACT_ATOMS: atom_id res chain seq x y z
N MET A 1 -30.22 36.92 -33.08
CA MET A 1 -29.65 35.57 -32.86
C MET A 1 -28.74 35.62 -31.65
N LEU A 2 -28.92 34.67 -30.72
CA LEU A 2 -28.39 34.67 -29.36
C LEU A 2 -26.86 34.53 -29.32
N GLY A 3 -26.19 35.46 -28.63
CA GLY A 3 -24.81 35.29 -28.16
C GLY A 3 -24.80 35.13 -26.64
N ARG A 4 -24.74 33.89 -26.14
CA ARG A 4 -24.55 33.60 -24.71
C ARG A 4 -23.06 33.57 -24.40
N GLN A 5 -22.54 34.61 -23.75
CA GLN A 5 -21.31 34.52 -22.97
C GLN A 5 -21.65 34.01 -21.57
N LEU A 6 -21.17 32.81 -21.24
CA LEU A 6 -21.28 32.23 -19.90
C LEU A 6 -20.07 32.67 -19.08
N ALA A 7 -20.28 33.63 -18.19
CA ALA A 7 -19.36 33.99 -17.13
C ALA A 7 -19.21 32.82 -16.13
N TRP A 8 -17.99 32.32 -15.96
CA TRP A 8 -17.66 31.36 -14.92
C TRP A 8 -17.59 32.06 -13.56
N SER A 9 -18.64 31.92 -12.77
CA SER A 9 -18.67 32.27 -11.36
C SER A 9 -17.82 31.26 -10.56
N LEU A 10 -16.69 31.73 -10.02
CA LEU A 10 -15.93 31.04 -8.98
C LEU A 10 -16.79 30.94 -7.71
N ARG A 11 -17.56 29.86 -7.57
CA ARG A 11 -18.15 29.49 -6.28
C ARG A 11 -17.09 28.78 -5.46
N SER A 12 -16.72 29.45 -4.37
CA SER A 12 -16.00 28.93 -3.21
C SER A 12 -16.38 27.48 -2.91
N ALA A 13 -15.39 26.58 -2.98
CA ALA A 13 -15.54 25.20 -2.54
C ALA A 13 -15.79 25.20 -1.02
N ALA A 14 -17.03 24.94 -0.63
CA ALA A 14 -17.40 24.73 0.75
C ALA A 14 -16.57 23.58 1.33
N ARG A 15 -15.90 23.84 2.47
CA ARG A 15 -15.24 22.82 3.28
C ARG A 15 -16.25 21.72 3.62
N PRO A 16 -15.95 20.42 3.42
CA PRO A 16 -16.85 19.38 3.87
C PRO A 16 -16.93 19.45 5.40
N ALA A 17 -18.16 19.49 5.91
CA ALA A 17 -18.43 19.42 7.34
C ALA A 17 -17.72 18.19 7.92
N THR A 18 -16.96 18.39 9.00
CA THR A 18 -16.27 17.33 9.73
C THR A 18 -17.30 16.32 10.23
N ALA A 19 -17.46 15.21 9.52
CA ALA A 19 -18.21 14.07 10.02
C ALA A 19 -17.44 13.53 11.22
N ARG A 20 -17.86 13.91 12.44
CA ARG A 20 -17.39 13.26 13.67
C ARG A 20 -17.70 11.77 13.52
N TRP A 21 -16.67 10.94 13.61
CA TRP A 21 -16.86 9.50 13.56
C TRP A 21 -17.72 9.11 14.78
N ARG A 22 -18.76 8.29 14.58
CA ARG A 22 -19.63 7.91 15.70
C ARG A 22 -18.85 6.96 16.58
N LEU A 23 -18.41 7.47 17.74
CA LEU A 23 -17.86 6.65 18.81
C LEU A 23 -18.82 5.49 19.12
N PRO A 24 -18.31 4.26 19.35
CA PRO A 24 -19.17 3.16 19.75
C PRO A 24 -19.93 3.53 21.03
N TYR A 25 -21.18 3.05 21.14
CA TYR A 25 -21.99 3.18 22.34
C TYR A 25 -21.28 2.48 23.50
N SER A 26 -20.57 3.25 24.33
CA SER A 26 -20.10 2.77 25.63
C SER A 26 -21.29 2.67 26.57
N THR A 27 -21.48 1.52 27.20
CA THR A 27 -22.45 1.31 28.30
C THR A 27 -21.97 1.96 29.61
N SER A 28 -20.78 2.56 29.64
CA SER A 28 -20.21 3.26 30.79
C SER A 28 -20.50 4.76 30.72
N THR A 29 -21.26 5.26 31.71
CA THR A 29 -21.85 6.60 31.79
C THR A 29 -20.88 7.73 32.20
N ALA A 30 -19.57 7.48 32.29
CA ALA A 30 -18.57 8.54 32.51
C ALA A 30 -17.30 8.29 31.69
N PRO A 31 -16.75 9.30 30.99
CA PRO A 31 -15.45 9.17 30.33
C PRO A 31 -14.39 8.90 31.40
N LYS A 32 -13.75 7.72 31.35
CA LYS A 32 -12.62 7.41 32.23
C LYS A 32 -11.47 8.35 31.87
N LYS A 33 -11.15 9.27 32.77
CA LYS A 33 -10.03 10.19 32.59
C LYS A 33 -8.72 9.40 32.72
N SER A 34 -7.86 9.43 31.70
CA SER A 34 -6.52 8.86 31.80
C SER A 34 -5.56 9.83 32.49
N ASP A 35 -4.42 9.32 32.92
CA ASP A 35 -3.26 10.17 33.21
C ASP A 35 -2.84 10.88 31.91
N PRO A 36 -2.16 12.04 31.99
CA PRO A 36 -1.52 12.63 30.83
C PRO A 36 -0.56 11.64 30.16
N LEU A 37 -0.67 11.51 28.84
CA LEU A 37 0.01 10.48 28.07
C LEU A 37 1.47 10.85 27.82
N ARG A 38 2.37 9.93 28.16
CA ARG A 38 3.79 9.95 27.83
C ARG A 38 4.00 8.86 26.80
N ILE A 39 4.01 9.28 25.55
CA ILE A 39 3.86 8.40 24.39
C ILE A 39 5.23 8.01 23.86
N LEU A 40 5.43 6.70 23.64
CA LEU A 40 6.46 6.23 22.74
C LEU A 40 5.86 6.02 21.35
N PHE A 41 6.15 6.93 20.43
CA PHE A 41 5.69 6.86 19.05
C PHE A 41 6.67 6.06 18.20
N CYS A 42 6.24 4.92 17.68
CA CYS A 42 7.02 4.04 16.81
C CYS A 42 6.55 4.20 15.36
N GLY A 43 7.37 4.81 14.50
CA GLY A 43 7.03 5.07 13.09
C GLY A 43 8.26 5.34 12.24
N SER A 44 8.17 5.20 10.92
CA SER A 44 9.34 5.35 10.04
C SER A 44 9.08 5.94 8.65
N ASP A 45 7.85 5.94 8.16
CA ASP A 45 7.53 6.40 6.81
C ASP A 45 6.60 7.63 6.79
N ASP A 46 6.28 8.11 5.59
CA ASP A 46 5.39 9.26 5.40
C ASP A 46 3.97 9.01 5.96
N PHE A 47 3.51 7.76 6.04
CA PHE A 47 2.21 7.45 6.63
C PHE A 47 2.22 7.76 8.13
N SER A 48 3.28 7.32 8.81
CA SER A 48 3.48 7.57 10.23
C SER A 48 3.71 9.06 10.56
N CYS A 49 4.27 9.84 9.63
CA CYS A 49 4.48 11.27 9.81
C CYS A 49 3.18 12.05 10.08
N HIS A 50 2.07 11.67 9.45
CA HIS A 50 0.77 12.31 9.70
C HIS A 50 0.32 12.11 11.14
N SER A 51 0.42 10.88 11.66
CA SER A 51 0.06 10.57 13.04
C SER A 51 0.99 11.27 14.04
N LEU A 52 2.31 11.30 13.79
CA LEU A 52 3.26 12.00 14.66
C LEU A 52 2.94 13.50 14.75
N ARG A 53 2.66 14.14 13.62
CA ARG A 53 2.30 15.56 13.58
C ARG A 53 1.00 15.84 14.35
N ALA A 54 -0.02 15.01 14.14
CA ALA A 54 -1.29 15.16 14.84
C ALA A 54 -1.17 14.97 16.36
N LEU A 55 -0.34 14.03 16.82
CA LEU A 55 -0.04 13.85 18.24
C LEU A 55 0.69 15.06 18.83
N HIS A 56 1.67 15.62 18.12
CA HIS A 56 2.39 16.83 18.54
C HIS A 56 1.49 18.06 18.61
N ASP A 57 0.62 18.22 17.61
CA ASP A 57 -0.38 19.29 17.61
C ASP A 57 -1.37 19.11 18.79
N GLU A 58 -1.75 17.87 19.10
CA GLU A 58 -2.57 17.56 20.27
C GLU A 58 -1.84 17.83 21.59
N GLN A 59 -0.53 17.53 21.68
CA GLN A 59 0.30 17.85 22.84
C GLN A 59 0.34 19.35 23.11
N LYS A 60 0.53 20.17 22.07
CA LYS A 60 0.53 21.64 22.19
C LYS A 60 -0.83 22.18 22.63
N ARG A 61 -1.90 21.55 22.17
CA ARG A 61 -3.29 21.99 22.40
C ARG A 61 -3.85 21.53 23.73
N ASN A 62 -3.45 20.35 24.21
CA ASN A 62 -4.01 19.69 25.37
C ASN A 62 -2.94 18.86 26.10
N ALA A 63 -2.11 19.54 26.89
CA ALA A 63 -1.05 18.92 27.68
C ALA A 63 -1.55 17.94 28.75
N ASP A 64 -2.83 18.03 29.14
CA ASP A 64 -3.50 17.11 30.06
C ASP A 64 -3.82 15.77 29.39
N LEU A 65 -3.96 15.74 28.06
CA LEU A 65 -4.11 14.51 27.29
C LEU A 65 -2.75 13.96 26.86
N VAL A 66 -1.92 14.77 26.21
CA VAL A 66 -0.59 14.34 25.76
C VAL A 66 0.46 15.21 26.42
N ARG A 67 1.25 14.61 27.32
CA ARG A 67 2.29 15.27 28.10
C ARG A 67 3.63 15.30 27.38
N SER A 68 4.06 14.16 26.85
CA SER A 68 5.35 14.02 26.15
C SER A 68 5.29 12.98 25.04
N ILE A 69 6.18 13.13 24.06
CA ILE A 69 6.31 12.21 22.92
C ILE A 69 7.80 11.93 22.72
N ASP A 70 8.18 10.65 22.81
CA ASP A 70 9.47 10.13 22.38
C ASP A 70 9.27 9.36 21.06
N VAL A 71 10.17 9.52 20.09
CA VAL A 71 10.01 8.92 18.76
C VAL A 71 11.03 7.80 18.55
N VAL A 72 10.55 6.59 18.24
CA VAL A 72 11.39 5.48 17.77
C VAL A 72 11.26 5.36 16.27
N VAL A 73 12.41 5.40 15.59
CA VAL A 73 12.52 5.22 14.14
C VAL A 73 13.45 4.07 13.80
N ARG A 74 13.23 3.42 12.66
CA ARG A 74 14.18 2.45 12.11
C ARG A 74 15.40 3.17 11.54
N PRO A 75 16.60 2.55 11.54
CA PRO A 75 17.75 3.12 10.86
C PRO A 75 17.50 3.22 9.36
N SER A 76 18.14 4.19 8.72
CA SER A 76 18.18 4.33 7.27
C SER A 76 18.73 3.05 6.64
N LYS A 77 18.09 2.59 5.57
CA LYS A 77 18.60 1.46 4.78
C LYS A 77 19.31 1.98 3.55
N SER A 78 20.43 1.37 3.23
CA SER A 78 21.13 1.58 1.97
C SER A 78 20.38 0.94 0.80
N VAL A 79 20.03 1.74 -0.19
CA VAL A 79 19.25 1.38 -1.39
C VAL A 79 20.00 1.74 -2.68
N GLY A 80 19.46 1.31 -3.83
CA GLY A 80 20.05 1.50 -5.14
C GLY A 80 21.08 0.42 -5.52
N ARG A 81 21.52 0.40 -6.79
CA ARG A 81 22.58 -0.51 -7.24
C ARG A 81 23.86 -0.24 -6.43
N GLY A 82 24.38 -1.28 -5.78
CA GLY A 82 25.56 -1.18 -4.92
C GLY A 82 25.32 -0.56 -3.53
N HIS A 83 24.06 -0.38 -3.10
CA HIS A 83 23.72 0.10 -1.75
C HIS A 83 24.40 1.43 -1.36
N LYS A 84 24.58 2.34 -2.32
CA LYS A 84 25.26 3.62 -2.08
C LYS A 84 24.34 4.76 -1.65
N VAL A 85 23.03 4.62 -1.83
CA VAL A 85 22.07 5.68 -1.49
C VAL A 85 21.48 5.37 -0.12
N LEU A 86 21.76 6.20 0.88
CA LEU A 86 21.05 6.11 2.16
C LEU A 86 19.64 6.67 1.98
N ARG A 87 18.62 5.84 2.22
CA ARG A 87 17.24 6.30 2.21
C ARG A 87 16.98 7.12 3.46
N GLU A 88 16.55 8.37 3.27
CA GLU A 88 16.04 9.22 4.35
C GLU A 88 14.84 8.54 5.05
N VAL A 89 14.72 8.72 6.36
CA VAL A 89 13.62 8.18 7.17
C VAL A 89 12.68 9.34 7.51
N PRO A 90 11.53 9.48 6.83
CA PRO A 90 10.66 10.65 6.97
C PRO A 90 10.28 10.99 8.41
N ALA A 91 9.94 9.98 9.21
CA ALA A 91 9.58 10.18 10.62
C ALA A 91 10.75 10.75 11.45
N ARG A 92 12.00 10.40 11.12
CA ARG A 92 13.19 10.92 11.79
C ARG A 92 13.37 12.41 11.49
N LYS A 93 13.23 12.78 10.22
CA LYS A 93 13.30 14.18 9.76
C LYS A 93 12.23 15.01 10.47
N LEU A 94 10.99 14.54 10.44
CA LEU A 94 9.87 15.22 11.09
C LEU A 94 10.08 15.36 12.61
N ALA A 95 10.50 14.30 13.29
CA ALA A 95 10.74 14.37 14.74
C ALA A 95 11.80 15.42 15.10
N ALA A 96 12.85 15.57 14.27
CA ALA A 96 13.87 16.59 14.46
C ALA A 96 13.31 18.01 14.22
N GLU A 97 12.51 18.20 13.17
CA GLU A 97 11.80 19.47 12.91
C GLU A 97 10.87 19.86 14.07
N LEU A 98 10.22 18.88 14.70
CA LEU A 98 9.33 19.07 15.85
C LEU A 98 10.07 19.14 17.20
N GLN A 99 11.40 18.98 17.20
CA GLN A 99 12.25 18.97 18.40
C GLN A 99 11.87 17.89 19.42
N LEU A 100 11.46 16.72 18.93
CA LEU A 100 11.12 15.57 19.77
C LEU A 100 12.35 14.67 19.98
N PRO A 101 12.51 14.01 21.15
CA PRO A 101 13.54 13.00 21.37
C PRO A 101 13.45 11.86 20.36
N ILE A 102 14.59 11.46 19.78
CA ILE A 102 14.66 10.42 18.74
C ILE A 102 15.51 9.24 19.23
N HIS A 103 14.95 8.04 19.11
CA HIS A 103 15.61 6.76 19.36
C HIS A 103 15.69 5.97 18.06
N VAL A 104 16.89 5.72 17.54
CA VAL A 104 17.07 4.92 16.31
C VAL A 104 17.27 3.45 16.68
N ARG A 105 16.36 2.57 16.26
CA ARG A 105 16.36 1.15 16.63
C ARG A 105 15.95 0.24 15.47
N ASP A 106 16.71 -0.82 15.23
CA ASP A 106 16.34 -1.93 14.34
C ASP A 106 15.80 -3.16 15.09
N THR A 107 16.06 -3.23 16.40
CA THR A 107 15.54 -4.20 17.35
C THR A 107 15.21 -3.54 18.69
N PHE A 108 14.31 -4.16 19.45
CA PHE A 108 14.06 -3.82 20.85
C PHE A 108 14.90 -4.67 21.81
N THR A 109 15.64 -5.69 21.37
CA THR A 109 16.44 -6.52 22.27
C THR A 109 17.43 -5.67 23.07
N GLY A 110 17.47 -5.86 24.40
CA GLY A 110 18.38 -5.12 25.30
C GLY A 110 18.09 -3.62 25.44
N TRP A 111 16.92 -3.15 25.02
CA TRP A 111 16.53 -1.75 25.13
C TRP A 111 15.37 -1.54 26.09
N ASP A 112 15.48 -0.56 26.98
CA ASP A 112 14.42 -0.17 27.91
C ASP A 112 13.71 1.11 27.44
N LEU A 113 12.45 1.26 27.87
CA LEU A 113 11.68 2.47 27.57
C LEU A 113 12.38 3.71 28.13
N PRO A 114 12.39 4.83 27.40
CA PRO A 114 12.88 6.09 27.94
C PRO A 114 12.00 6.53 29.12
N LYS A 115 12.57 7.41 29.96
CA LYS A 115 11.88 8.02 31.10
C LYS A 115 11.93 9.54 30.97
N PRO A 116 11.11 10.15 30.09
CA PRO A 116 11.10 11.59 29.91
C PRO A 116 10.84 12.29 31.25
N ASN A 117 11.78 13.12 31.69
CA ASN A 117 11.76 13.81 33.00
C ASN A 117 11.65 12.89 34.22
N GLY A 118 12.11 11.64 34.11
CA GLY A 118 12.04 10.64 35.18
C GLY A 118 10.74 9.83 35.21
N ASP A 119 9.72 10.24 34.47
CA ASP A 119 8.45 9.51 34.41
C ASP A 119 8.47 8.42 33.33
N PRO A 120 7.97 7.20 33.60
CA PRO A 120 7.93 6.13 32.61
C PRO A 120 6.90 6.41 31.52
N ILE A 121 7.21 6.04 30.28
CA ILE A 121 6.23 5.93 29.19
C ILE A 121 5.01 5.13 29.67
N ASN A 122 3.80 5.62 29.37
CA ASN A 122 2.55 4.96 29.77
C ASN A 122 1.70 4.48 28.59
N LEU A 123 2.08 4.82 27.35
CA LEU A 123 1.42 4.33 26.13
C LEU A 123 2.42 4.21 24.97
N ILE A 124 2.37 3.10 24.23
CA ILE A 124 3.10 2.93 22.96
C ILE A 124 2.14 3.14 21.79
N ILE A 125 2.52 3.91 20.78
CA ILE A 125 1.72 4.09 19.56
C ILE A 125 2.57 3.66 18.36
N ALA A 126 2.16 2.58 17.69
CA ALA A 126 2.80 2.11 16.47
C ALA A 126 2.02 2.58 15.24
N VAL A 127 2.72 3.12 14.25
CA VAL A 127 2.16 3.48 12.95
C VAL A 127 3.19 3.16 11.87
N SER A 128 2.91 2.19 11.00
CA SER A 128 3.81 1.79 9.90
C SER A 128 5.29 1.62 10.32
N PHE A 129 5.52 0.95 11.46
CA PHE A 129 6.86 0.84 12.03
C PHE A 129 7.64 -0.39 11.53
N GLY A 130 6.93 -1.51 11.30
CA GLY A 130 7.52 -2.74 10.76
C GLY A 130 8.49 -3.47 11.70
N LEU A 131 8.47 -3.16 12.99
CA LEU A 131 9.15 -3.91 14.05
C LEU A 131 8.12 -4.27 15.14
N PHE A 132 8.18 -5.51 15.61
CA PHE A 132 7.24 -6.02 16.61
C PHE A 132 7.55 -5.45 17.98
N VAL A 133 6.56 -4.91 18.69
CA VAL A 133 6.73 -4.40 20.06
C VAL A 133 6.59 -5.58 21.03
N PRO A 134 7.66 -5.99 21.74
CA PRO A 134 7.61 -7.18 22.57
C PRO A 134 6.73 -7.00 23.82
N PRO A 135 6.18 -8.10 24.37
CA PRO A 135 5.34 -8.07 25.58
C PRO A 135 5.95 -7.31 26.74
N ARG A 136 7.27 -7.44 26.96
CA ARG A 136 7.96 -6.74 28.06
C ARG A 136 7.81 -5.22 28.01
N LEU A 137 7.76 -4.63 26.81
CA LEU A 137 7.58 -3.18 26.66
C LEU A 137 6.11 -2.80 26.82
N LEU A 138 5.18 -3.60 26.26
CA LEU A 138 3.74 -3.38 26.45
C LEU A 138 3.36 -3.45 27.94
N ASN A 139 3.86 -4.45 28.66
CA ASN A 139 3.60 -4.65 30.08
C ASN A 139 4.27 -3.58 30.98
N ALA A 140 5.33 -2.92 30.49
CA ALA A 140 5.96 -1.80 31.19
C ALA A 140 5.17 -0.49 31.08
N THR A 141 4.12 -0.45 30.26
CA THR A 141 3.28 0.73 30.06
C THR A 141 1.88 0.52 30.65
N LYS A 142 1.36 1.53 31.37
CA LYS A 142 0.05 1.48 32.03
C LYS A 142 -1.11 1.17 31.07
N TYR A 143 -1.04 1.67 29.83
CA TYR A 143 -2.10 1.56 28.83
C TYR A 143 -1.74 0.63 27.66
N GLY A 144 -0.62 -0.11 27.77
CA GLY A 144 -0.15 -0.97 26.68
C GLY A 144 0.21 -0.15 25.43
N GLY A 145 -0.43 -0.47 24.30
CA GLY A 145 -0.22 0.31 23.10
C GLY A 145 -1.32 0.22 22.07
N LEU A 146 -1.28 1.13 21.11
CA LEU A 146 -2.20 1.25 20.00
C LEU A 146 -1.48 1.11 18.66
N ASN A 147 -2.20 0.63 17.65
CA ASN A 147 -1.77 0.63 16.26
C ASN A 147 -2.81 1.31 15.36
N VAL A 148 -2.34 2.10 14.40
CA VAL A 148 -3.17 2.65 13.32
C VAL A 148 -3.01 1.75 12.09
N HIS A 149 -4.04 0.98 11.77
CA HIS A 149 -4.03 0.04 10.65
C HIS A 149 -4.92 0.54 9.51
N PRO A 150 -4.41 0.67 8.26
CA PRO A 150 -5.17 1.21 7.14
C PRO A 150 -6.00 0.14 6.40
N SER A 151 -6.80 -0.59 7.18
CA SER A 151 -7.92 -1.41 6.68
C SER A 151 -9.02 -1.50 7.75
N LEU A 152 -10.16 -2.09 7.38
CA LEU A 152 -11.22 -2.50 8.32
C LEU A 152 -10.91 -3.91 8.84
N LEU A 153 -10.15 -3.99 9.93
CA LEU A 153 -9.81 -5.26 10.58
C LEU A 153 -11.08 -6.06 10.96
N PRO A 154 -11.01 -7.41 10.95
CA PRO A 154 -9.83 -8.27 10.73
C PRO A 154 -9.41 -8.47 9.26
N ASP A 155 -10.04 -7.78 8.31
CA ASP A 155 -9.71 -7.88 6.89
C ASP A 155 -8.43 -7.13 6.52
N LEU A 156 -7.64 -7.68 5.59
CA LEU A 156 -6.35 -7.14 5.14
C LEU A 156 -5.32 -6.91 6.27
N ARG A 157 -5.23 -7.85 7.22
CA ARG A 157 -4.12 -7.89 8.19
C ARG A 157 -2.78 -8.03 7.52
N GLY A 158 -1.72 -7.50 8.12
CA GLY A 158 -0.36 -7.68 7.66
C GLY A 158 0.27 -6.39 7.15
N PRO A 159 1.49 -6.47 6.60
CA PRO A 159 2.34 -5.31 6.40
C PRO A 159 2.07 -4.51 5.12
N ALA A 160 1.20 -4.95 4.19
CA ALA A 160 0.95 -4.23 2.94
C ALA A 160 -0.54 -3.99 2.59
N PRO A 161 -1.40 -3.57 3.54
CA PRO A 161 -2.84 -3.39 3.34
C PRO A 161 -3.18 -2.45 2.19
N LEU A 162 -2.44 -1.36 2.00
CA LEU A 162 -2.68 -0.41 0.90
C LEU A 162 -2.50 -1.04 -0.48
N HIS A 163 -1.46 -1.87 -0.64
CA HIS A 163 -1.20 -2.54 -1.92
C HIS A 163 -2.31 -3.54 -2.20
N HIS A 164 -2.61 -4.42 -1.24
CA HIS A 164 -3.64 -5.45 -1.41
C HIS A 164 -5.04 -4.87 -1.58
N THR A 165 -5.33 -3.72 -0.97
CA THR A 165 -6.57 -2.97 -1.22
C THR A 165 -6.73 -2.67 -2.72
N LEU A 166 -5.68 -2.12 -3.35
CA LEU A 166 -5.70 -1.75 -4.76
C LEU A 166 -5.62 -2.98 -5.69
N LEU A 167 -4.79 -3.97 -5.35
CA LEU A 167 -4.64 -5.21 -6.14
C LEU A 167 -5.94 -6.01 -6.21
N SER A 168 -6.68 -6.10 -5.10
CA SER A 168 -8.00 -6.75 -5.05
C SER A 168 -9.13 -5.90 -5.64
N ASN A 169 -8.80 -4.78 -6.31
CA ASN A 169 -9.76 -3.87 -6.95
C ASN A 169 -10.93 -3.45 -6.05
N ARG A 170 -10.65 -3.22 -4.76
CA ARG A 170 -11.71 -2.86 -3.80
C ARG A 170 -12.21 -1.45 -4.10
N SER A 171 -13.52 -1.25 -3.96
CA SER A 171 -14.15 0.08 -4.08
C SER A 171 -14.09 0.89 -2.79
N HIS A 172 -13.84 0.23 -1.66
CA HIS A 172 -13.77 0.84 -0.33
C HIS A 172 -12.63 0.22 0.49
N THR A 173 -12.10 1.00 1.41
CA THR A 173 -11.18 0.56 2.48
C THR A 173 -11.56 1.23 3.79
N GLY A 174 -10.73 1.18 4.81
CA GLY A 174 -10.97 1.94 6.03
C GLY A 174 -9.75 2.04 6.91
N LEU A 175 -9.98 2.51 8.13
CA LEU A 175 -8.97 2.63 9.16
C LEU A 175 -9.46 1.92 10.41
N THR A 176 -8.54 1.29 11.12
CA THR A 176 -8.78 0.69 12.43
C THR A 176 -7.73 1.19 13.41
N ILE A 177 -8.17 1.70 14.56
CA ILE A 177 -7.36 1.82 15.76
C ILE A 177 -7.59 0.54 16.57
N GLN A 178 -6.52 -0.18 16.87
CA GLN A 178 -6.55 -1.40 17.66
C GLN A 178 -5.53 -1.31 18.79
N THR A 179 -5.67 -2.16 19.81
CA THR A 179 -4.57 -2.40 20.74
C THR A 179 -3.38 -3.07 20.04
N LEU A 180 -2.18 -3.00 20.63
CA LEU A 180 -1.06 -3.84 20.21
C LEU A 180 -1.17 -5.21 20.89
N SER A 181 -1.19 -6.27 20.09
CA SER A 181 -1.17 -7.64 20.62
C SER A 181 0.25 -8.03 21.06
N PRO A 182 0.39 -8.69 22.22
CA PRO A 182 1.68 -9.20 22.69
C PRO A 182 2.19 -10.40 21.87
N HIS A 183 1.37 -10.99 21.01
CA HIS A 183 1.70 -12.25 20.33
C HIS A 183 1.76 -12.15 18.80
N ALA A 184 1.06 -11.20 18.18
CA ALA A 184 0.96 -11.12 16.73
C ALA A 184 0.73 -9.69 16.22
N PHE A 185 1.14 -9.43 14.98
CA PHE A 185 0.78 -8.20 14.28
C PHE A 185 -0.70 -8.19 13.90
N ASP A 186 -1.33 -7.03 14.06
CA ASP A 186 -2.70 -6.76 13.62
C ASP A 186 -3.78 -7.71 14.17
N GLU A 187 -3.54 -8.24 15.37
CA GLU A 187 -4.48 -9.09 16.11
C GLU A 187 -4.86 -8.50 17.47
N GLY A 188 -4.75 -7.16 17.59
CA GLY A 188 -5.27 -6.45 18.75
C GLY A 188 -6.78 -6.29 18.71
N ILE A 189 -7.34 -5.81 19.82
CA ILE A 189 -8.78 -5.52 19.93
C ILE A 189 -9.06 -4.24 19.12
N PRO A 190 -9.93 -4.26 18.09
CA PRO A 190 -10.31 -3.05 17.36
C PRO A 190 -11.13 -2.12 18.26
N LEU A 191 -10.62 -0.93 18.54
CA LEU A 191 -11.22 0.05 19.46
C LEU A 191 -12.01 1.15 18.74
N LEU A 192 -11.62 1.47 17.50
CA LEU A 192 -12.32 2.43 16.66
C LEU A 192 -12.08 2.09 15.20
N GLN A 193 -13.13 2.16 14.39
CA GLN A 193 -13.05 1.94 12.94
C GLN A 193 -13.80 3.04 12.20
N THR A 194 -13.36 3.33 10.97
CA THR A 194 -14.19 4.09 10.04
C THR A 194 -15.51 3.33 9.79
N PRO A 195 -16.68 4.01 9.79
CA PRO A 195 -17.97 3.38 9.54
C PRO A 195 -18.03 2.63 8.21
N ARG A 196 -18.81 1.55 8.16
CA ARG A 196 -19.12 0.82 6.93
C ARG A 196 -19.92 1.71 5.96
N PRO A 197 -19.74 1.57 4.62
CA PRO A 197 -18.90 0.60 3.92
C PRO A 197 -17.39 0.90 3.98
N GLY A 198 -17.00 2.07 4.49
CA GLY A 198 -15.62 2.52 4.62
C GLY A 198 -15.36 3.82 3.85
N ILE A 199 -14.10 4.09 3.60
CA ILE A 199 -13.63 5.20 2.78
C ILE A 199 -13.66 4.76 1.30
N PRO A 200 -14.39 5.48 0.41
CA PRO A 200 -14.43 5.15 -1.01
C PRO A 200 -13.06 5.37 -1.65
N ILE A 201 -12.70 4.46 -2.55
CA ILE A 201 -11.45 4.49 -3.30
C ILE A 201 -11.75 5.04 -4.70
N PRO A 202 -11.05 6.10 -5.14
CA PRO A 202 -11.21 6.61 -6.50
C PRO A 202 -10.95 5.52 -7.55
N PRO A 203 -11.61 5.56 -8.72
CA PRO A 203 -11.24 4.71 -9.83
C PRO A 203 -9.79 4.96 -10.20
N ASP A 204 -9.10 3.89 -10.58
CA ASP A 204 -7.70 3.94 -10.98
C ASP A 204 -6.72 4.54 -9.96
N CYS A 205 -7.09 4.49 -8.68
CA CYS A 205 -6.27 5.01 -7.59
C CYS A 205 -4.87 4.36 -7.58
N THR A 206 -3.86 5.22 -7.50
CA THR A 206 -2.46 4.86 -7.30
C THR A 206 -2.16 4.68 -5.81
N LEU A 207 -1.05 4.01 -5.48
CA LEU A 207 -0.62 3.88 -4.08
C LEU A 207 -0.39 5.25 -3.41
N THR A 208 0.19 6.20 -4.14
CA THR A 208 0.41 7.58 -3.66
C THR A 208 -0.89 8.29 -3.35
N GLN A 209 -1.90 8.17 -4.22
CA GLN A 209 -3.21 8.76 -3.98
C GLN A 209 -3.92 8.10 -2.80
N LEU A 210 -3.86 6.76 -2.68
CA LEU A 210 -4.47 6.05 -1.56
C LEU A 210 -3.80 6.41 -0.23
N HIS A 211 -2.47 6.55 -0.23
CA HIS A 211 -1.70 7.02 0.92
C HIS A 211 -2.13 8.43 1.32
N ALA A 212 -2.17 9.38 0.38
CA ALA A 212 -2.60 10.76 0.62
C ALA A 212 -4.04 10.85 1.14
N LEU A 213 -4.91 9.91 0.75
CA LEU A 213 -6.28 9.81 1.23
C LEU A 213 -6.36 9.30 2.68
N LEU A 214 -5.56 8.28 3.03
CA LEU A 214 -5.71 7.54 4.28
C LEU A 214 -4.81 8.04 5.42
N ALA A 215 -3.60 8.53 5.13
CA ALA A 215 -2.65 8.91 6.18
C ALA A 215 -3.16 10.08 7.05
N PRO A 216 -3.70 11.19 6.49
CA PRO A 216 -4.29 12.25 7.31
C PRO A 216 -5.49 11.77 8.13
N ARG A 217 -6.38 10.97 7.53
CA ARG A 217 -7.55 10.42 8.21
C ARG A 217 -7.16 9.44 9.32
N GLY A 218 -6.12 8.64 9.13
CA GLY A 218 -5.60 7.75 10.16
C GLY A 218 -5.11 8.51 11.39
N ALA A 219 -4.46 9.65 11.17
CA ALA A 219 -4.04 10.55 12.24
C ALA A 219 -5.23 11.16 12.98
N GLU A 220 -6.28 11.57 12.26
CA GLU A 220 -7.53 12.08 12.85
C GLU A 220 -8.22 11.03 13.73
N VAL A 221 -8.39 9.80 13.22
CA VAL A 221 -9.04 8.70 13.96
C VAL A 221 -8.21 8.32 15.19
N LEU A 222 -6.86 8.36 15.11
CA LEU A 222 -5.99 8.14 16.27
C LEU A 222 -6.24 9.17 17.37
N VAL A 223 -6.23 10.46 17.02
CA VAL A 223 -6.45 11.53 18.01
C VAL A 223 -7.87 11.47 18.58
N GLU A 224 -8.87 11.11 17.78
CA GLU A 224 -10.23 10.88 18.27
C GLU A 224 -10.28 9.74 19.29
N ALA A 225 -9.62 8.61 19.01
CA ALA A 225 -9.55 7.48 19.94
C ALA A 225 -8.91 7.87 21.28
N LEU A 226 -7.84 8.68 21.26
CA LEU A 226 -7.19 9.17 22.48
C LEU A 226 -8.09 10.13 23.27
N ARG A 227 -8.77 11.06 22.60
CA ARG A 227 -9.71 12.01 23.24
C ARG A 227 -10.92 11.30 23.85
N ALA A 228 -11.33 10.18 23.27
CA ALA A 228 -12.39 9.33 23.78
C ALA A 228 -11.92 8.33 24.86
N SER A 229 -10.65 8.41 25.29
CA SER A 229 -10.04 7.52 26.29
C SER A 229 -10.09 6.03 25.93
N LEU A 230 -10.11 5.68 24.63
CA LEU A 230 -10.22 4.28 24.21
C LEU A 230 -8.97 3.45 24.57
N HIS A 231 -7.83 4.12 24.80
CA HIS A 231 -6.61 3.50 25.33
C HIS A 231 -6.72 3.07 26.80
N VAL A 232 -7.78 3.40 27.52
CA VAL A 232 -7.94 3.04 28.94
C VAL A 232 -8.61 1.66 29.06
N PRO A 233 -7.97 0.67 29.72
CA PRO A 233 -8.57 -0.65 29.98
C PRO A 233 -9.82 -0.59 30.91
N PRO A 234 -10.66 -1.64 30.93
CA PRO A 234 -10.65 -2.80 30.03
C PRO A 234 -11.04 -2.40 28.60
N HIS A 235 -10.47 -3.09 27.62
CA HIS A 235 -10.75 -2.84 26.21
C HIS A 235 -11.88 -3.73 25.72
N GLU A 236 -12.84 -3.12 25.05
CA GLU A 236 -13.93 -3.81 24.37
C GLU A 236 -13.84 -3.54 22.85
N PRO A 237 -14.17 -4.53 22.00
CA PRO A 237 -14.21 -4.29 20.58
C PRO A 237 -15.29 -3.27 20.21
N CYS A 238 -14.99 -2.38 19.26
CA CYS A 238 -15.92 -1.32 18.84
C CYS A 238 -17.15 -1.81 18.06
N SER A 239 -17.17 -3.08 17.68
CA SER A 239 -18.29 -3.71 17.00
C SER A 239 -19.11 -4.51 18.01
N PRO A 240 -20.44 -4.29 18.10
CA PRO A 240 -21.31 -5.13 18.90
C PRO A 240 -21.51 -6.52 18.28
N TYR A 241 -21.16 -6.67 16.99
CA TYR A 241 -21.24 -7.94 16.28
C TYR A 241 -19.90 -8.67 16.31
N PRO A 242 -19.90 -10.01 16.42
CA PRO A 242 -18.70 -10.81 16.30
C PRO A 242 -17.94 -10.51 15.00
N TYR A 243 -16.62 -10.36 15.11
CA TYR A 243 -15.79 -10.25 13.93
C TYR A 243 -15.71 -11.60 13.19
N PRO A 244 -15.64 -11.59 11.85
CA PRO A 244 -15.52 -12.83 11.09
C PRO A 244 -14.22 -13.56 11.45
N PRO A 245 -14.20 -14.90 11.38
CA PRO A 245 -13.01 -15.68 11.67
C PRO A 245 -11.90 -15.37 10.67
N ARG A 246 -10.64 -15.58 11.08
CA ARG A 246 -9.45 -15.28 10.26
C ARG A 246 -9.47 -15.94 8.88
N ALA A 247 -9.99 -17.16 8.78
CA ALA A 247 -10.12 -17.88 7.51
C ALA A 247 -11.09 -17.21 6.50
N ALA A 248 -12.03 -16.38 6.98
CA ALA A 248 -13.00 -15.65 6.15
C ALA A 248 -12.52 -14.23 5.77
N THR A 249 -11.25 -13.89 6.04
CA THR A 249 -10.69 -12.55 5.84
C THR A 249 -9.47 -12.61 4.93
N ALA A 250 -9.25 -11.57 4.13
CA ALA A 250 -8.05 -11.49 3.31
C ALA A 250 -6.83 -11.15 4.17
N HIS A 251 -5.67 -11.70 3.82
CA HIS A 251 -4.38 -11.29 4.38
C HIS A 251 -3.65 -10.39 3.37
N ALA A 252 -2.89 -9.44 3.87
CA ALA A 252 -2.12 -8.47 3.10
C ALA A 252 -0.61 -8.66 3.34
N PRO A 253 -0.02 -9.78 2.85
CA PRO A 253 1.39 -10.08 3.05
C PRO A 253 2.29 -9.02 2.40
N LYS A 254 3.54 -8.97 2.86
CA LYS A 254 4.53 -8.03 2.35
C LYS A 254 4.75 -8.24 0.85
N ILE A 255 4.70 -7.15 0.08
CA ILE A 255 5.03 -7.16 -1.34
C ILE A 255 6.53 -7.44 -1.55
N THR A 256 6.81 -8.34 -2.46
CA THR A 256 8.12 -8.83 -2.87
C THR A 256 8.37 -8.56 -4.36
N ALA A 257 9.61 -8.78 -4.82
CA ALA A 257 9.91 -8.67 -6.24
C ALA A 257 9.23 -9.75 -7.10
N ALA A 258 8.86 -10.88 -6.50
CA ALA A 258 8.16 -11.98 -7.16
C ALA A 258 6.71 -11.60 -7.52
N ASP A 259 6.05 -10.76 -6.71
CA ASP A 259 4.67 -10.31 -6.97
C ASP A 259 4.52 -9.49 -8.26
N ARG A 260 5.64 -8.98 -8.79
CA ARG A 260 5.70 -8.26 -10.08
C ARG A 260 5.76 -9.19 -11.29
N GLU A 261 5.87 -10.50 -11.10
CA GLU A 261 5.86 -11.48 -12.19
C GLU A 261 4.45 -11.60 -12.78
N VAL A 262 4.29 -11.34 -14.06
CA VAL A 262 3.08 -11.67 -14.81
C VAL A 262 3.13 -13.14 -15.17
N ARG A 263 2.34 -13.92 -14.42
CA ARG A 263 2.05 -15.33 -14.69
C ARG A 263 0.79 -15.39 -15.53
N TRP A 264 0.97 -15.46 -16.84
CA TRP A 264 -0.10 -15.38 -17.83
C TRP A 264 -1.19 -16.45 -17.68
N ASP A 265 -0.88 -17.57 -17.02
CA ASP A 265 -1.80 -18.64 -16.67
C ASP A 265 -2.73 -18.30 -15.49
N GLU A 266 -2.27 -17.42 -14.58
CA GLU A 266 -3.02 -17.00 -13.39
C GLU A 266 -3.84 -15.72 -13.64
N VAL A 267 -3.40 -14.87 -14.56
CA VAL A 267 -4.06 -13.60 -14.89
C VAL A 267 -5.24 -13.83 -15.82
N VAL A 268 -6.36 -13.16 -15.54
CA VAL A 268 -7.60 -13.33 -16.31
C VAL A 268 -7.78 -12.23 -17.35
N GLY A 269 -7.51 -10.97 -17.00
CA GLY A 269 -7.87 -9.81 -17.81
C GLY A 269 -6.82 -8.71 -17.92
N ALA A 270 -6.93 -7.88 -18.95
CA ALA A 270 -5.99 -6.79 -19.24
C ALA A 270 -6.01 -5.74 -18.13
N GLY A 271 -7.21 -5.37 -17.66
CA GLY A 271 -7.39 -4.44 -16.54
C GLY A 271 -6.73 -4.91 -15.24
N GLU A 272 -6.64 -6.22 -15.00
CA GLU A 272 -5.87 -6.78 -13.87
C GLU A 272 -4.37 -6.49 -14.01
N VAL A 273 -3.79 -6.72 -15.19
CA VAL A 273 -2.37 -6.44 -15.46
C VAL A 273 -2.07 -4.96 -15.33
N VAL A 274 -2.90 -4.09 -15.91
CA VAL A 274 -2.74 -2.64 -15.85
C VAL A 274 -2.82 -2.16 -14.39
N ARG A 275 -3.78 -2.66 -13.61
CA ARG A 275 -3.90 -2.37 -12.17
C ARG A 275 -2.67 -2.83 -11.40
N ARG A 276 -2.17 -4.04 -11.65
CA ARG A 276 -0.93 -4.55 -11.04
C ARG A 276 0.26 -3.66 -11.36
N ALA A 277 0.40 -3.20 -12.60
CA ALA A 277 1.48 -2.30 -13.02
C ALA A 277 1.41 -0.94 -12.31
N ARG A 278 0.20 -0.39 -12.19
CA ARG A 278 -0.04 0.86 -11.46
C ARG A 278 0.31 0.77 -9.98
N VAL A 279 0.04 -0.38 -9.34
CA VAL A 279 0.26 -0.58 -7.89
C VAL A 279 1.70 -1.00 -7.57
N LEU A 280 2.26 -1.91 -8.35
CA LEU A 280 3.54 -2.56 -8.05
C LEU A 280 4.72 -1.89 -8.77
N GLY A 281 4.45 -1.05 -9.77
CA GLY A 281 5.44 -0.51 -10.70
C GLY A 281 5.71 -1.46 -11.87
N PRO A 282 6.89 -1.36 -12.52
CA PRO A 282 7.20 -2.17 -13.70
C PRO A 282 7.04 -3.66 -13.44
N LEU A 283 6.21 -4.30 -14.26
CA LEU A 283 5.98 -5.74 -14.23
C LEU A 283 7.03 -6.46 -15.08
N TRP A 284 7.19 -7.75 -14.85
CA TRP A 284 8.09 -8.57 -15.65
C TRP A 284 7.50 -9.94 -15.92
N THR A 285 7.96 -10.60 -16.98
CA THR A 285 7.67 -12.01 -17.25
C THR A 285 8.92 -12.73 -17.71
N ARG A 286 8.87 -14.05 -17.85
CA ARG A 286 10.00 -14.85 -18.31
C ARG A 286 10.04 -14.89 -19.84
N GLU A 287 11.23 -14.77 -20.40
CA GLU A 287 11.50 -14.81 -21.84
C GLU A 287 10.79 -15.98 -22.56
N GLY A 288 10.86 -17.18 -21.99
CA GLY A 288 10.20 -18.36 -22.55
C GLY A 288 8.68 -18.26 -22.66
N ARG A 289 8.01 -17.47 -21.80
CA ARG A 289 6.56 -17.26 -21.82
C ARG A 289 6.10 -16.23 -22.85
N MET A 290 7.01 -15.39 -23.37
CA MET A 290 6.76 -14.44 -24.47
C MET A 290 7.17 -15.01 -25.84
N GLY A 291 7.60 -16.27 -25.90
CA GLY A 291 8.13 -16.84 -27.14
C GLY A 291 9.42 -16.17 -27.61
N LEU A 292 10.22 -15.59 -26.72
CA LEU A 292 11.49 -14.93 -27.06
C LEU A 292 12.68 -15.91 -27.19
N GLY A 293 12.48 -17.21 -26.96
CA GLY A 293 13.41 -18.26 -27.40
C GLY A 293 14.69 -18.43 -26.60
N GLY A 294 14.97 -17.59 -25.60
CA GLY A 294 16.14 -17.81 -24.76
C GLY A 294 15.95 -18.97 -23.78
N GLU A 295 16.91 -19.88 -23.78
CA GLU A 295 17.17 -20.88 -22.72
C GLU A 295 17.65 -20.21 -21.41
N SER A 296 17.87 -18.89 -21.44
CA SER A 296 18.51 -18.12 -20.38
C SER A 296 17.63 -17.88 -19.14
N GLY A 297 16.29 -18.00 -19.27
CA GLY A 297 15.35 -17.72 -18.19
C GLY A 297 15.31 -16.25 -17.75
N LYS A 298 15.85 -15.32 -18.54
CA LYS A 298 15.94 -13.89 -18.23
C LYS A 298 14.56 -13.23 -18.09
N ARG A 299 14.54 -12.14 -17.33
CA ARG A 299 13.34 -11.30 -17.15
C ARG A 299 13.16 -10.37 -18.34
N VAL A 300 11.93 -10.31 -18.83
CA VAL A 300 11.43 -9.32 -19.78
C VAL A 300 10.60 -8.33 -18.97
N ILE A 301 11.06 -7.09 -18.87
CA ILE A 301 10.35 -6.02 -18.16
C ILE A 301 9.40 -5.36 -19.14
N LEU A 302 8.14 -5.23 -18.73
CA LEU A 302 7.03 -4.73 -19.52
C LEU A 302 6.76 -3.27 -19.16
N ASP A 303 6.42 -2.46 -20.16
CA ASP A 303 6.15 -1.03 -19.99
C ASP A 303 5.09 -0.54 -20.98
N GLU A 304 4.50 0.62 -20.70
CA GLU A 304 3.39 1.20 -21.47
C GLU A 304 2.21 0.22 -21.62
N LEU A 305 1.80 -0.34 -20.49
CA LEU A 305 0.70 -1.31 -20.40
C LEU A 305 -0.65 -0.59 -20.40
N SER A 306 -1.55 -0.99 -21.30
CA SER A 306 -2.91 -0.44 -21.39
C SER A 306 -3.91 -1.51 -21.79
N GLU A 307 -5.16 -1.36 -21.34
CA GLU A 307 -6.29 -2.17 -21.79
C GLU A 307 -6.87 -1.52 -23.05
N VAL A 308 -7.12 -2.33 -24.06
CA VAL A 308 -7.67 -1.89 -25.35
C VAL A 308 -8.94 -2.66 -25.62
N VAL A 309 -9.96 -1.93 -26.10
CA VAL A 309 -11.17 -2.53 -26.65
C VAL A 309 -10.92 -2.73 -28.13
N VAL A 310 -10.78 -3.97 -28.56
CA VAL A 310 -10.58 -4.29 -29.98
C VAL A 310 -11.90 -4.78 -30.55
N GLY A 311 -12.39 -4.12 -31.61
CA GLY A 311 -13.54 -4.62 -32.34
C GLY A 311 -13.20 -5.95 -33.02
N VAL A 312 -14.10 -6.94 -32.94
CA VAL A 312 -13.87 -8.29 -33.52
C VAL A 312 -13.51 -8.22 -35.02
N GLU A 313 -13.95 -7.17 -35.73
CA GLU A 313 -13.66 -6.93 -37.15
C GLU A 313 -12.26 -6.34 -37.43
N GLU A 314 -11.66 -5.62 -36.48
CA GLU A 314 -10.37 -4.92 -36.68
C GLU A 314 -9.15 -5.86 -36.61
N VAL A 315 -9.25 -6.96 -35.86
CA VAL A 315 -8.19 -7.98 -35.76
C VAL A 315 -7.93 -8.65 -37.12
N GLY A 316 -8.91 -8.62 -38.04
CA GLY A 316 -8.83 -9.27 -39.35
C GLY A 316 -8.17 -8.47 -40.47
N ALA A 317 -8.12 -7.13 -40.38
CA ALA A 317 -7.77 -6.29 -41.54
C ALA A 317 -6.26 -5.98 -41.71
N GLY A 318 -5.43 -6.26 -40.70
CA GLY A 318 -3.97 -6.05 -40.77
C GLY A 318 -3.14 -6.79 -39.72
N CYS A 319 -3.81 -7.48 -38.79
CA CYS A 319 -3.22 -8.03 -37.58
C CYS A 319 -2.84 -9.51 -37.82
N LYS A 320 -1.59 -9.80 -38.17
CA LYS A 320 -1.12 -11.19 -38.35
C LYS A 320 -1.07 -11.90 -36.98
N LYS A 321 -1.93 -12.90 -36.77
CA LYS A 321 -1.87 -13.82 -35.62
C LYS A 321 -0.52 -14.54 -35.62
N ARG A 322 0.31 -14.32 -34.60
CA ARG A 322 1.59 -15.02 -34.44
C ARG A 322 1.55 -15.87 -33.18
N GLN A 323 1.43 -17.18 -33.36
CA GLN A 323 1.31 -18.15 -32.27
C GLN A 323 2.72 -18.58 -31.83
N THR A 324 3.07 -18.33 -30.57
CA THR A 324 4.32 -18.87 -30.01
C THR A 324 4.09 -20.29 -29.49
N ARG A 325 5.14 -21.14 -29.49
CA ARG A 325 5.11 -22.52 -28.96
C ARG A 325 4.69 -22.63 -27.48
N ALA A 326 4.64 -21.51 -26.76
CA ALA A 326 4.25 -21.44 -25.35
C ALA A 326 3.10 -20.44 -25.13
N GLY A 327 1.87 -20.87 -25.40
CA GLY A 327 0.65 -20.42 -24.72
C GLY A 327 0.16 -18.97 -24.91
N MET A 328 0.92 -18.07 -25.51
CA MET A 328 0.49 -16.68 -25.74
C MET A 328 0.75 -16.28 -27.18
N GLY A 329 -0.33 -16.05 -27.94
CA GLY A 329 -0.26 -15.36 -29.21
C GLY A 329 -0.23 -13.85 -28.97
N TYR A 330 0.49 -13.12 -29.81
CA TYR A 330 0.42 -11.66 -29.81
C TYR A 330 0.23 -11.15 -31.24
N TRP A 331 -0.25 -9.92 -31.35
CA TRP A 331 -0.48 -9.22 -32.60
C TRP A 331 0.27 -7.89 -32.57
N ALA A 332 0.89 -7.51 -33.68
CA ALA A 332 1.43 -6.16 -33.81
C ALA A 332 0.27 -5.16 -33.91
N ASP A 333 0.33 -4.06 -33.16
CA ASP A 333 -0.67 -2.99 -33.28
C ASP A 333 -0.38 -2.02 -34.44
N GLY A 334 0.81 -2.10 -35.06
CA GLY A 334 1.24 -1.21 -36.14
C GLY A 334 1.80 0.14 -35.65
N GLU A 335 1.81 0.37 -34.34
CA GLU A 335 2.34 1.56 -33.66
C GLU A 335 3.57 1.23 -32.79
N GLY A 336 4.20 0.09 -33.04
CA GLY A 336 5.38 -0.39 -32.31
C GLY A 336 5.07 -1.19 -31.04
N GLY A 337 3.79 -1.38 -30.71
CA GLY A 337 3.33 -2.18 -29.58
C GLY A 337 2.84 -3.57 -30.01
N VAL A 338 2.49 -4.38 -29.01
CA VAL A 338 1.82 -5.66 -29.25
C VAL A 338 0.55 -5.80 -28.43
N LEU A 339 -0.45 -6.43 -29.02
CA LEU A 339 -1.72 -6.79 -28.41
C LEU A 339 -1.68 -8.26 -27.98
N VAL A 340 -2.02 -8.50 -26.73
CA VAL A 340 -2.09 -9.82 -26.10
C VAL A 340 -3.54 -10.05 -25.69
N PRO A 341 -4.24 -11.04 -26.27
CA PRO A 341 -5.59 -11.38 -25.86
C PRO A 341 -5.56 -12.05 -24.50
N MET A 342 -6.52 -11.66 -23.66
CA MET A 342 -6.68 -12.17 -22.31
C MET A 342 -7.84 -13.15 -22.25
N ARG A 343 -7.97 -13.87 -21.14
CA ARG A 343 -8.97 -14.95 -20.99
C ARG A 343 -10.40 -14.42 -20.88
N ASP A 344 -10.57 -13.19 -20.42
CA ASP A 344 -11.86 -12.49 -20.32
C ASP A 344 -12.22 -11.68 -21.57
N VAL A 345 -11.63 -12.03 -22.72
CA VAL A 345 -11.81 -11.36 -24.03
C VAL A 345 -11.32 -9.92 -24.11
N THR A 346 -10.73 -9.37 -23.05
CA THR A 346 -10.03 -8.08 -23.11
C THR A 346 -8.68 -8.22 -23.81
N TRP A 347 -8.13 -7.10 -24.27
CA TRP A 347 -6.83 -7.06 -24.92
C TRP A 347 -5.87 -6.19 -24.13
N LEU A 348 -4.70 -6.74 -23.82
CA LEU A 348 -3.60 -6.01 -23.20
C LEU A 348 -2.67 -5.51 -24.29
N ARG A 349 -2.49 -4.20 -24.38
CA ARG A 349 -1.42 -3.59 -25.17
C ARG A 349 -0.15 -3.48 -24.34
N ILE A 350 0.97 -3.90 -24.91
CA ILE A 350 2.33 -3.72 -24.39
C ILE A 350 3.09 -2.84 -25.37
N GLY A 351 3.35 -1.58 -25.02
CA GLY A 351 4.04 -0.64 -25.91
C GLY A 351 5.54 -0.91 -26.01
N ARG A 352 6.21 -1.18 -24.89
CA ARG A 352 7.67 -1.38 -24.84
C ARG A 352 8.06 -2.55 -23.96
N ILE A 353 9.17 -3.18 -24.32
CA ILE A 353 9.81 -4.20 -23.49
C ILE A 353 11.32 -3.99 -23.40
N LYS A 354 11.93 -4.52 -22.35
CA LYS A 354 13.38 -4.71 -22.28
C LYS A 354 13.72 -6.06 -21.68
N LEU A 355 14.78 -6.69 -22.21
CA LEU A 355 15.44 -7.79 -21.53
C LEU A 355 16.28 -7.24 -20.37
N GLU A 356 16.44 -8.02 -19.32
CA GLU A 356 17.32 -7.68 -18.21
C GLU A 356 18.74 -7.33 -18.71
N GLY A 357 19.23 -6.15 -18.30
CA GLY A 357 20.53 -5.62 -18.74
C GLY A 357 20.50 -4.81 -20.04
N SER A 358 19.34 -4.67 -20.69
CA SER A 358 19.17 -3.90 -21.94
C SER A 358 18.32 -2.63 -21.76
N VAL A 359 18.23 -1.84 -22.83
CA VAL A 359 17.37 -0.65 -22.92
C VAL A 359 15.97 -1.00 -23.40
N PHE A 360 14.97 -0.17 -23.05
CA PHE A 360 13.61 -0.31 -23.59
C PHE A 360 13.61 -0.10 -25.11
N LYS A 361 12.85 -0.94 -25.80
CA LYS A 361 12.59 -0.88 -27.24
C LYS A 361 11.09 -1.14 -27.50
N PRO A 362 10.56 -0.71 -28.65
CA PRO A 362 9.20 -1.06 -29.06
C PRO A 362 8.99 -2.58 -28.98
N ALA A 363 7.87 -3.00 -28.37
CA ALA A 363 7.61 -4.41 -28.13
C ALA A 363 7.56 -5.21 -29.42
N GLU A 364 6.94 -4.63 -30.45
CA GLU A 364 6.86 -5.20 -31.79
C GLU A 364 8.25 -5.49 -32.37
N THR A 365 9.16 -4.51 -32.34
CA THR A 365 10.51 -4.66 -32.91
C THR A 365 11.30 -5.80 -32.25
N VAL A 366 11.21 -5.93 -30.92
CA VAL A 366 11.97 -6.94 -30.17
C VAL A 366 11.41 -8.34 -30.44
N LEU A 367 10.09 -8.49 -30.43
CA LEU A 367 9.43 -9.76 -30.63
C LEU A 367 9.57 -10.26 -32.08
N LEU A 368 9.45 -9.38 -33.07
CA LEU A 368 9.69 -9.70 -34.48
C LEU A 368 11.13 -10.15 -34.74
N ALA A 369 12.12 -9.47 -34.16
CA ALA A 369 13.52 -9.85 -34.32
C ALA A 369 13.84 -11.25 -33.73
N ALA A 370 13.25 -11.57 -32.57
CA ALA A 370 13.42 -12.88 -31.95
C ALA A 370 12.78 -14.01 -32.77
N GLU A 371 11.65 -13.75 -33.42
CA GLU A 371 11.00 -14.71 -34.31
C GLU A 371 11.83 -14.98 -35.58
N LEU A 372 12.35 -13.93 -36.22
CA LEU A 372 13.24 -14.06 -37.39
C LEU A 372 14.45 -14.94 -37.06
N MET A 373 15.10 -14.71 -35.91
CA MET A 373 16.22 -15.54 -35.47
C MET A 373 15.83 -17.00 -35.27
N LYS A 374 14.63 -17.29 -34.75
CA LYS A 374 14.14 -18.67 -34.61
C LYS A 374 13.89 -19.35 -35.94
N SER A 375 13.27 -18.66 -36.90
CA SER A 375 13.00 -19.23 -38.23
C SER A 375 14.30 -19.61 -38.98
N VAL A 376 15.38 -18.83 -38.80
CA VAL A 376 16.69 -19.13 -39.37
C VAL A 376 17.31 -20.37 -38.71
N VAL A 377 17.19 -20.51 -37.38
CA VAL A 377 17.73 -21.66 -36.64
C VAL A 377 16.96 -22.95 -36.93
N GLU A 378 15.63 -22.89 -37.05
CA GLU A 378 14.80 -24.06 -37.40
C GLU A 378 14.96 -24.45 -38.88
N GLY A 379 15.06 -23.48 -39.79
CA GLY A 379 15.33 -23.72 -41.21
C GLY A 379 16.71 -24.34 -41.48
N GLY A 380 17.73 -24.01 -40.68
CA GLY A 380 19.06 -24.62 -40.76
C GLY A 380 19.12 -26.08 -40.28
N LYS A 381 18.15 -26.54 -39.48
CA LYS A 381 18.08 -27.93 -39.00
C LYS A 381 17.35 -28.88 -39.96
N HIS A 382 16.74 -28.39 -41.03
CA HIS A 382 16.07 -29.22 -42.05
C HIS A 382 16.85 -29.23 -43.38
N GLY A 383 18.05 -28.64 -43.41
CA GLY A 383 18.93 -28.56 -44.58
C GLY A 383 20.26 -29.29 -44.42
N GLN A 384 20.30 -30.37 -43.62
CA GLN A 384 21.42 -31.32 -43.57
C GLN A 384 20.95 -32.72 -43.91
#